data_AF-A0A6A6MCI5-F1
#
_entry.id   AF-A0A6A6MCI5-F1
#
_cell.length_a   1.000
_cell.length_b   1.000
_cell.length_c   1.000
_cell.angle_alpha   90.00
_cell.angle_beta   90.00
_cell.angle_gamma   90.00
#
_symmetry.space_group_name_H-M   'P 1'
#
loop_
_entity.id
_entity.type
_entity.pdbx_description
1 polymer ?
#
loop_
_entity_poly.entity_id
_entity_poly.type
_entity_poly.pdbx_seq_one_letter_code
_entity_poly.pdbx_strand_id
1 'polypeptide(L)'
;MGQAFRRASGRIRATDPSPTAKSVRERRPPVGTTEKAAVVERYNRPMPKLRNTKPDSGRYEERPAPQGTLNVAQLRHIMLLHQGKADDHNGPMDIHQIAKKFRLEVAQVEQILQYVSLPPEDSNKQKSYQ
;
A
#
# COMPACT_ATOMS: atom_id res chain seq x y z
N MET A 1 40.62 -13.99 34.84
CA MET A 1 39.99 -14.80 33.78
C MET A 1 39.05 -15.78 34.47
N GLY A 2 37.75 -15.45 34.50
CA GLY A 2 36.76 -16.20 35.28
C GLY A 2 36.21 -17.37 34.49
N GLN A 3 36.60 -18.58 34.86
CA GLN A 3 35.96 -19.83 34.45
C GLN A 3 35.55 -20.55 35.74
N ALA A 4 34.26 -20.83 35.89
CA ALA A 4 33.74 -22.14 36.27
C ALA A 4 32.25 -22.07 36.66
N PHE A 5 31.53 -22.97 36.00
CA PHE A 5 30.14 -23.34 36.12
C PHE A 5 29.73 -23.71 37.55
N ARG A 6 28.61 -23.12 38.03
CA ARG A 6 27.89 -23.63 39.20
C ARG A 6 26.83 -24.64 38.75
N ARG A 7 27.02 -25.88 39.20
CA ARG A 7 26.17 -27.05 38.98
C ARG A 7 24.97 -27.06 39.96
N ALA A 8 23.84 -27.52 39.43
CA ALA A 8 22.64 -28.13 40.02
C ALA A 8 22.34 -27.99 41.54
N SER A 9 21.10 -27.60 41.85
CA SER A 9 20.24 -28.36 42.78
C SER A 9 18.79 -27.91 42.63
N GLY A 10 18.01 -28.70 41.90
CA GLY A 10 16.56 -28.56 41.75
C GLY A 10 15.95 -29.95 41.78
N ARG A 11 15.49 -30.34 42.96
CA ARG A 11 15.02 -31.67 43.35
C ARG A 11 13.66 -31.96 42.69
N ILE A 12 13.59 -32.77 41.65
CA ILE A 12 12.32 -33.25 41.10
C ILE A 12 12.07 -34.67 41.64
N ARG A 13 11.05 -34.80 42.51
CA ARG A 13 10.51 -36.10 42.93
C ARG A 13 9.86 -36.78 41.72
N ALA A 14 10.27 -38.01 41.44
CA ALA A 14 9.59 -38.90 40.50
C ALA A 14 8.44 -39.62 41.22
N THR A 15 7.30 -39.73 40.53
CA THR A 15 6.44 -40.92 40.54
C THR A 15 5.74 -40.99 39.17
N ASP A 16 6.25 -41.83 38.28
CA ASP A 16 5.44 -42.49 37.24
C ASP A 16 4.87 -43.78 37.85
N PRO A 17 3.64 -44.21 37.50
CA PRO A 17 3.51 -45.10 36.33
C PRO A 17 2.24 -44.87 35.46
N SER A 18 2.45 -44.75 34.13
CA SER A 18 1.81 -45.45 32.98
C SER A 18 0.41 -46.11 33.14
N PRO A 19 -0.40 -46.34 32.06
CA PRO A 19 -0.60 -45.63 30.78
C PRO A 19 -2.11 -45.37 30.50
N THR A 20 -2.48 -44.53 29.52
CA THR A 20 -3.53 -44.85 28.51
C THR A 20 -3.78 -43.71 27.53
N ALA A 21 -3.52 -44.04 26.26
CA ALA A 21 -4.17 -43.60 25.03
C ALA A 21 -4.55 -42.11 24.89
N LYS A 22 -3.72 -41.37 24.15
CA LYS A 22 -4.26 -40.41 23.17
C LYS A 22 -3.63 -40.69 21.82
N SER A 23 -4.38 -41.49 21.06
CA SER A 23 -4.17 -41.75 19.65
C SER A 23 -4.01 -40.41 18.92
N VAL A 24 -2.88 -40.31 18.24
CA VAL A 24 -2.70 -39.54 17.02
C VAL A 24 -3.93 -39.75 16.15
N ARG A 25 -4.67 -38.68 15.86
CA ARG A 25 -5.62 -38.66 14.75
C ARG A 25 -5.49 -37.33 14.05
N GLU A 26 -4.82 -37.41 12.90
CA GLU A 26 -4.95 -36.50 11.77
C GLU A 26 -6.35 -35.86 11.75
N ARG A 27 -6.42 -34.55 11.95
CA ARG A 27 -7.65 -33.81 11.63
C ARG A 27 -7.65 -33.57 10.13
N ARG A 28 -8.13 -34.58 9.38
CA ARG A 28 -8.61 -34.37 8.01
C ARG A 28 -9.78 -33.38 8.04
N PRO A 29 -9.90 -32.45 7.07
CA PRO A 29 -11.10 -31.65 6.95
C PRO A 29 -12.26 -32.54 6.49
N PRO A 30 -13.46 -32.45 7.10
CA PRO A 30 -14.61 -33.22 6.64
C PRO A 30 -15.12 -32.63 5.32
N VAL A 31 -15.27 -33.52 4.33
CA VAL A 31 -15.94 -33.26 3.06
C VAL A 31 -17.44 -33.11 3.27
N GLY A 32 -17.96 -31.97 2.80
CA GLY A 32 -19.26 -31.72 2.17
C GLY A 32 -20.52 -32.45 2.65
N THR A 33 -21.42 -31.70 3.29
CA THR A 33 -22.86 -31.84 3.07
C THR A 33 -23.42 -30.53 2.52
N THR A 34 -24.13 -30.65 1.41
CA THR A 34 -24.79 -29.57 0.70
C THR A 34 -26.02 -29.14 1.49
N GLU A 35 -25.95 -27.99 2.15
CA GLU A 35 -27.14 -27.29 2.63
C GLU A 35 -27.10 -25.84 2.13
N LYS A 36 -27.92 -25.60 1.11
CA LYS A 36 -28.24 -24.26 0.63
C LYS A 36 -29.02 -23.52 1.72
N ALA A 37 -28.73 -22.23 1.82
CA ALA A 37 -29.51 -21.18 2.50
C ALA A 37 -29.25 -20.97 4.00
N ALA A 38 -28.30 -20.08 4.28
CA ALA A 38 -28.50 -19.00 5.26
C ALA A 38 -27.69 -17.76 4.83
N VAL A 39 -28.00 -17.22 3.65
CA VAL A 39 -27.68 -15.83 3.28
C VAL A 39 -28.61 -14.90 4.06
N VAL A 40 -28.56 -14.91 5.40
CA VAL A 40 -29.24 -13.89 6.24
C VAL A 40 -28.55 -13.77 7.61
N GLU A 41 -27.22 -13.87 7.70
CA GLU A 41 -26.56 -13.20 8.82
C GLU A 41 -26.43 -11.74 8.40
N ARG A 42 -27.48 -10.96 8.68
CA ARG A 42 -27.46 -9.50 8.55
C ARG A 42 -26.27 -9.02 9.36
N TYR A 43 -25.19 -8.77 8.64
CA TYR A 43 -23.96 -8.20 9.14
C TYR A 43 -24.28 -6.94 9.93
N ASN A 44 -24.37 -7.06 11.26
CA ASN A 44 -24.12 -5.95 12.19
C ASN A 44 -22.62 -5.62 12.18
N ARG A 45 -22.01 -5.59 11.00
CA ARG A 45 -20.70 -4.98 10.82
C ARG A 45 -20.97 -3.49 10.72
N PRO A 46 -20.51 -2.69 11.69
CA PRO A 46 -20.66 -1.25 11.59
C PRO A 46 -20.05 -0.81 10.25
N MET A 47 -20.76 0.08 9.54
CA MET A 47 -20.24 0.71 8.35
C MET A 47 -18.81 1.21 8.63
N PRO A 48 -17.86 1.03 7.69
CA PRO A 48 -16.53 1.60 7.84
C PRO A 48 -16.68 3.08 8.19
N LYS A 49 -16.14 3.47 9.35
CA LYS A 49 -16.23 4.86 9.80
C LYS A 49 -15.66 5.74 8.69
N LEU A 50 -16.42 6.76 8.31
CA LEU A 50 -15.95 7.76 7.37
C LEU A 50 -14.64 8.34 7.91
N ARG A 51 -13.55 8.12 7.19
CA ARG A 51 -12.25 8.65 7.62
C ARG A 51 -12.26 10.14 7.32
N ASN A 52 -12.22 10.95 8.37
CA ASN A 52 -11.93 12.37 8.24
C ASN A 52 -10.46 12.52 7.85
N THR A 53 -10.17 12.52 6.54
CA THR A 53 -8.87 13.00 6.06
C THR A 53 -8.85 14.51 6.23
N LYS A 54 -8.02 15.01 7.15
CA LYS A 54 -7.78 16.45 7.23
C LYS A 54 -7.17 16.92 5.91
N PRO A 55 -7.47 18.13 5.41
CA PRO A 55 -6.84 18.65 4.18
C PRO A 55 -5.31 18.68 4.27
N ASP A 56 -4.75 18.78 5.49
CA ASP A 56 -3.31 18.67 5.79
C ASP A 56 -2.75 17.23 5.77
N SER A 57 -3.50 16.24 5.29
CA SER A 57 -2.96 14.87 5.10
C SER A 57 -1.86 14.79 4.02
N GLY A 58 -1.48 15.92 3.41
CA GLY A 58 -0.38 16.07 2.47
C GLY A 58 1.02 15.77 3.03
N ARG A 59 1.18 15.53 4.34
CA ARG A 59 2.48 15.13 4.94
C ARG A 59 3.16 13.94 4.28
N TYR A 60 2.41 13.08 3.59
CA TYR A 60 2.99 11.98 2.82
C TYR A 60 3.65 12.43 1.51
N GLU A 61 3.20 13.54 0.93
CA GLU A 61 3.73 14.09 -0.33
C GLU A 61 5.06 14.81 -0.15
N GLU A 62 5.40 15.25 1.06
CA GLU A 62 6.69 15.86 1.38
C GLU A 62 7.71 14.85 1.88
N ARG A 63 7.32 13.57 1.97
CA ARG A 63 8.21 12.53 2.48
C ARG A 63 9.44 12.44 1.57
N PRO A 64 10.65 12.61 2.12
CA PRO A 64 11.86 12.57 1.30
C PRO A 64 11.96 11.21 0.63
N ALA A 65 12.03 11.23 -0.70
CA ALA A 65 12.30 10.04 -1.49
C ALA A 65 13.80 9.73 -1.44
N PRO A 66 14.22 8.46 -1.57
CA PRO A 66 15.61 8.11 -1.81
C PRO A 66 16.17 8.87 -3.02
N GLN A 67 17.47 9.17 -2.99
CA GLN A 67 18.13 9.82 -4.12
C GLN A 67 17.94 8.99 -5.39
N GLY A 68 17.59 9.65 -6.50
CA GLY A 68 17.25 9.00 -7.77
C GLY A 68 15.78 8.57 -7.91
N THR A 69 14.92 8.80 -6.90
CA THR A 69 13.47 8.60 -6.99
C THR A 69 12.73 9.93 -6.90
N LEU A 70 11.63 10.09 -7.64
CA LEU A 70 10.77 11.27 -7.55
C LEU A 70 9.74 11.14 -6.42
N ASN A 71 9.60 12.21 -5.66
CA ASN A 71 8.54 12.38 -4.68
C ASN A 71 7.23 12.88 -5.36
N VAL A 72 6.07 12.63 -4.75
CA VAL A 72 4.75 13.11 -5.18
C VAL A 72 4.72 14.63 -5.30
N ALA A 73 5.31 15.38 -4.37
CA ALA A 73 5.39 16.84 -4.50
C ALA A 73 6.18 17.27 -5.76
N GLN A 74 7.26 16.56 -6.08
CA GLN A 74 8.05 16.84 -7.29
C GLN A 74 7.26 16.48 -8.56
N LEU A 75 6.53 15.36 -8.53
CA LEU A 75 5.66 14.92 -9.62
C LEU A 75 4.55 15.95 -9.90
N ARG A 76 3.91 16.47 -8.85
CA ARG A 76 2.93 17.57 -8.96
C ARG A 76 3.58 18.82 -9.53
N HIS A 77 4.76 19.19 -9.05
CA HIS A 77 5.47 20.38 -9.55
C HIS A 77 5.83 20.26 -11.04
N ILE A 78 6.24 19.07 -11.51
CA ILE A 78 6.47 18.80 -12.95
C ILE A 78 5.22 19.11 -13.78
N MET A 79 4.04 18.65 -13.34
CA MET A 79 2.78 18.94 -14.04
C MET A 79 2.44 20.43 -14.01
N LEU A 80 2.61 21.10 -12.88
CA LEU A 80 2.33 22.52 -12.75
C LEU A 80 3.25 23.36 -13.64
N LEU A 81 4.53 22.99 -13.73
CA LEU A 81 5.49 23.64 -14.62
C LEU A 81 5.06 23.51 -16.08
N HIS A 82 4.67 22.32 -16.52
CA HIS A 82 4.16 22.14 -17.89
C HIS A 82 2.88 22.95 -18.13
N GLN A 83 1.96 23.01 -17.16
CA GLN A 83 0.72 23.77 -17.29
C GLN A 83 0.91 25.30 -17.17
N GLY A 84 2.09 25.76 -16.75
CA GLY A 84 2.36 27.16 -16.44
C GLY A 84 1.63 27.68 -15.20
N LYS A 85 1.29 26.77 -14.27
CA LYS A 85 0.65 27.05 -12.98
C LYS A 85 1.60 26.89 -11.80
N ALA A 86 2.89 26.76 -12.06
CA ALA A 86 3.89 26.69 -11.01
C ALA A 86 4.11 28.08 -10.43
N ASP A 87 4.09 28.21 -9.11
CA ASP A 87 4.31 29.50 -8.44
C ASP A 87 5.73 30.05 -8.70
N ASP A 88 6.70 29.15 -8.94
CA ASP A 88 8.10 29.49 -9.12
C ASP A 88 8.50 29.83 -10.57
N HIS A 89 7.60 29.70 -11.55
CA HIS A 89 7.90 29.95 -12.96
C HIS A 89 6.71 30.51 -13.73
N ASN A 90 6.95 31.55 -14.53
CA ASN A 90 5.91 32.20 -15.31
C ASN A 90 5.72 31.52 -16.67
N GLY A 91 4.54 30.93 -16.89
CA GLY A 91 4.17 30.29 -18.14
C GLY A 91 4.57 28.82 -18.26
N PRO A 92 4.11 28.14 -19.32
CA PRO A 92 4.36 26.72 -19.52
C PRO A 92 5.83 26.45 -19.82
N MET A 93 6.40 25.47 -19.11
CA MET A 93 7.79 25.05 -19.29
C MET A 93 7.87 23.82 -20.22
N ASP A 94 8.82 23.84 -21.15
CA ASP A 94 9.03 22.76 -22.11
C ASP A 94 9.59 21.48 -21.45
N ILE A 95 9.28 20.32 -22.03
CA ILE A 95 9.66 18.99 -21.51
C ILE A 95 11.18 18.88 -21.35
N HIS A 96 11.98 19.38 -22.30
CA HIS A 96 13.43 19.33 -22.21
C HIS A 96 13.98 20.21 -21.07
N GLN A 97 13.32 21.34 -20.80
CA GLN A 97 13.69 22.21 -19.69
C GLN A 97 13.33 21.59 -18.35
N ILE A 98 12.18 20.90 -18.26
CA ILE A 98 11.77 20.13 -17.07
C ILE A 98 12.78 19.01 -16.81
N ALA A 99 13.13 18.23 -17.83
CA ALA A 99 14.11 17.16 -17.74
C ALA A 99 15.46 17.67 -17.17
N LYS A 100 15.94 18.82 -17.67
CA LYS A 100 17.16 19.47 -17.17
C LYS A 100 17.03 19.93 -15.72
N LYS A 101 15.90 20.52 -15.32
CA LYS A 101 15.67 21.04 -13.95
C LYS A 101 15.69 19.91 -12.92
N PHE A 102 15.07 18.78 -13.22
CA PHE A 102 14.97 17.63 -12.31
C PHE A 102 16.04 16.56 -12.53
N ARG A 103 16.93 16.74 -13.51
CA ARG A 103 17.94 15.76 -13.94
C ARG A 103 17.33 14.40 -14.30
N LEU A 104 16.22 14.46 -15.03
CA LEU A 104 15.49 13.30 -15.52
C LEU A 104 15.74 13.11 -17.01
N GLU A 105 15.44 11.91 -17.50
CA GLU A 105 15.39 11.65 -18.93
C GLU A 105 14.09 12.22 -19.52
N VAL A 106 14.14 12.68 -20.77
CA VAL A 106 12.96 13.25 -21.48
C VAL A 106 11.80 12.26 -21.51
N ALA A 107 12.07 10.99 -21.81
CA ALA A 107 11.06 9.93 -21.85
C ALA A 107 10.35 9.74 -20.51
N GLN A 108 11.05 9.95 -19.38
CA GLN A 108 10.45 9.88 -18.06
C GLN A 108 9.49 11.04 -17.82
N VAL A 109 9.84 12.25 -18.24
CA VAL A 109 8.96 13.42 -18.13
C VAL A 109 7.73 13.25 -19.01
N GLU A 110 7.89 12.78 -20.25
CA GLU A 110 6.77 12.43 -21.13
C GLU A 110 5.85 11.38 -20.51
N GLN A 111 6.42 10.31 -19.94
CA GLN A 111 5.66 9.28 -19.26
C GLN A 111 4.88 9.85 -18.05
N ILE A 112 5.52 10.68 -17.23
CA ILE A 112 4.87 11.35 -16.11
C ILE A 112 3.67 12.16 -16.60
N LEU A 113 3.85 12.95 -17.66
CA LEU A 113 2.76 13.77 -18.19
C LEU A 113 1.64 12.90 -18.78
N GLN A 114 1.98 11.83 -19.50
CA GLN A 114 1.02 10.93 -20.11
C GLN A 114 0.14 10.17 -19.11
N TYR A 115 0.72 9.76 -17.96
CA TYR A 115 0.03 8.90 -17.00
C TYR A 115 -0.49 9.62 -15.75
N VAL A 116 0.02 10.81 -15.44
CA VAL A 116 -0.41 11.60 -14.28
C VAL A 116 -1.35 12.74 -14.70
N SER A 117 -1.32 13.18 -15.96
CA SER A 117 -2.48 13.89 -16.50
C SER A 117 -3.69 12.96 -16.46
N LEU A 118 -4.86 13.56 -16.21
CA LEU A 118 -6.16 12.90 -16.10
C LEU A 118 -6.29 11.73 -17.10
N PRO A 119 -7.04 10.65 -16.77
CA PRO A 119 -7.29 9.57 -17.72
C PRO A 119 -7.64 10.20 -19.06
N PRO A 120 -7.03 9.74 -20.17
CA PRO A 120 -7.26 10.34 -21.47
C PRO A 120 -8.77 10.48 -21.61
N GLU A 121 -9.25 11.72 -21.77
CA GLU A 121 -10.65 11.96 -22.06
C GLU A 121 -10.91 11.20 -23.36
N ASP A 122 -11.43 9.97 -23.22
CA ASP A 122 -12.04 9.25 -24.32
C ASP A 122 -13.05 10.23 -24.86
N SER A 123 -12.72 10.84 -26.00
CA SER A 123 -13.58 11.74 -26.76
C SER A 123 -15.00 11.19 -26.68
N ASN A 124 -15.80 11.73 -25.76
CA ASN A 124 -17.13 11.22 -25.48
C ASN A 124 -17.95 11.74 -26.64
N LYS A 125 -17.90 10.99 -27.75
CA LYS A 125 -18.72 11.18 -28.93
C LYS A 125 -20.14 11.19 -28.38
N GLN A 126 -20.70 12.39 -28.23
CA GLN A 126 -22.10 12.60 -27.97
C GLN A 126 -22.83 11.86 -29.07
N LYS A 127 -23.27 10.63 -28.79
CA LYS A 127 -24.25 9.95 -29.61
C LYS A 127 -25.53 10.72 -29.39
N SER A 128 -25.76 11.71 -30.24
CA SER A 128 -27.07 12.30 -30.46
C SER A 128 -27.99 11.15 -30.84
N TYR A 129 -28.86 10.75 -29.92
CA TYR A 129 -30.03 9.97 -30.29
C TYR A 129 -30.98 10.93 -31.03
N GLN A 130 -31.08 10.76 -32.34
CA GLN A 130 -32.23 11.22 -33.13
C GLN A 130 -33.31 10.14 -33.10
#